data_AF-A0AA51MGZ4-F1
#
_entry.id   AF-A0AA51MGZ4-F1
#
_cell.length_a   1.000
_cell.length_b   1.000
_cell.length_c   1.000
_cell.angle_alpha   90.00
_cell.angle_beta   90.00
_cell.angle_gamma   90.00
#
_symmetry.space_group_name_H-M   'P 1'
#
loop_
_entity.id
_entity.type
_entity.pdbx_description
1 polymer ?
#
loop_
_entity_poly.entity_id
_entity_poly.type
_entity_poly.pdbx_seq_one_letter_code
_entity_poly.pdbx_strand_id
1 'polypeptide(L)' 'MTSPHDRLEQARQDYERHLRDCRQCEADGAKCPAAKHLRRLYNNQLRAV' A
#
# COMPACT_ATOMS: atom_id res chain seq x y z
N MET A 1 -5.18 5.63 20.45
CA MET A 1 -3.87 5.73 19.77
C MET A 1 -3.70 4.48 18.91
N THR A 2 -3.65 4.64 17.59
CA THR A 2 -3.36 3.52 16.68
C THR A 2 -1.91 3.09 16.86
N SER A 3 -1.68 1.83 17.22
CA SER A 3 -0.34 1.28 17.39
C SER A 3 0.45 1.36 16.07
N PRO A 4 1.79 1.52 16.09
CA PRO A 4 2.62 1.48 14.88
C PRO A 4 2.36 0.24 14.01
N HIS A 5 2.12 -0.90 14.65
CA HIS A 5 1.77 -2.15 13.97
C HIS A 5 0.42 -2.08 13.25
N ASP A 6 -0.58 -1.45 13.86
CA ASP A 6 -1.91 -1.29 13.27
C ASP A 6 -1.88 -0.35 12.05
N ARG A 7 -1.05 0.71 12.12
CA ARG A 7 -0.79 1.58 10.96
C ARG A 7 -0.07 0.85 9.82
N LEU A 8 0.85 -0.06 10.15
CA LEU A 8 1.54 -0.88 9.16
C LEU A 8 0.57 -1.84 8.45
N GLU A 9 -0.27 -2.54 9.21
CA GLU A 9 -1.27 -3.46 8.67
C GLU A 9 -2.31 -2.72 7.81
N GLN A 10 -2.74 -1.54 8.24
CA GLN A 10 -3.63 -0.68 7.45
C GLN A 10 -2.98 -0.29 6.11
N ALA A 11 -1.73 0.18 6.14
CA ALA A 11 -1.00 0.56 4.92
C ALA A 11 -0.77 -0.64 3.98
N ARG A 12 -0.59 -1.85 4.54
CA ARG A 12 -0.50 -3.09 3.78
C ARG A 12 -1.83 -3.39 3.08
N GLN A 13 -2.94 -3.37 3.82
CA GLN A 13 -4.27 -3.64 3.27
C GLN A 13 -4.65 -2.64 2.16
N ASP A 14 -4.35 -1.35 2.34
CA ASP A 14 -4.64 -0.34 1.31
C ASP A 14 -3.84 -0.57 0.03
N TYR A 15 -2.56 -0.93 0.16
CA TYR A 15 -1.73 -1.30 -0.99
C TYR A 15 -2.25 -2.56 -1.70
N GLU A 16 -2.55 -3.63 -0.97
CA GLU A 16 -3.06 -4.88 -1.54
C GLU A 16 -4.44 -4.71 -2.18
N ARG A 17 -5.35 -3.97 -1.54
CA ARG A 17 -6.67 -3.63 -2.07
C ARG A 17 -6.55 -2.86 -3.38
N HIS A 18 -5.66 -1.88 -3.43
CA HIS A 18 -5.44 -1.10 -4.64
C HIS A 18 -4.93 -1.95 -5.81
N LEU A 19 -4.05 -2.93 -5.57
CA LEU A 19 -3.58 -3.82 -6.63
C LEU A 19 -4.71 -4.67 -7.22
N ARG A 20 -5.73 -5.03 -6.44
CA ARG A 20 -6.89 -5.81 -6.89
C ARG A 20 -7.97 -4.95 -7.56
N ASP A 21 -8.17 -3.72 -7.09
CA ASP A 21 -9.25 -2.85 -7.57
C ASP A 21 -8.81 -1.97 -8.77
N CYS A 22 -7.52 -1.66 -8.86
CA CYS A 22 -6.99 -0.82 -9.92
C CYS A 22 -6.84 -1.60 -11.22
N ARG A 23 -7.74 -1.34 -12.18
CA ARG A 23 -7.69 -1.89 -13.54
C ARG A 23 -6.33 -1.75 -14.22
N GLN A 24 -5.59 -0.65 -14.00
CA GLN A 24 -4.25 -0.48 -14.58
C GLN A 24 -3.21 -1.42 -13.96
N CYS A 25 -3.28 -1.63 -12.64
CA CYS A 25 -2.39 -2.57 -11.96
C CYS A 25 -2.73 -4.02 -12.29
N GLU A 26 -4.02 -4.33 -12.48
CA GLU A 26 -4.49 -5.65 -12.89
C GLU A 26 -4.15 -5.96 -14.35
N ALA A 27 -4.37 -5.01 -15.27
CA ALA A 27 -4.27 -5.26 -16.71
C ALA A 27 -2.84 -5.28 -17.24
N ASP A 28 -1.95 -4.45 -16.71
CA ASP A 28 -0.63 -4.21 -17.32
C ASP A 28 0.54 -4.70 -16.44
N GLY A 29 0.27 -5.05 -15.17
CA GLY A 29 1.32 -5.33 -14.18
C GLY A 29 2.20 -4.10 -13.83
N ALA A 30 2.04 -2.99 -14.55
CA ALA A 30 2.67 -1.72 -14.28
C ALA A 30 2.04 -1.07 -13.04
N LYS A 31 2.86 -0.83 -12.02
CA LYS A 31 2.41 -0.17 -10.79
C LYS A 31 2.09 1.28 -11.09
N CYS A 32 0.80 1.60 -11.08
CA CYS A 32 0.31 2.95 -11.27
C CYS A 32 0.88 3.91 -10.20
N PRO A 33 0.76 5.23 -10.40
CA PRO A 33 1.26 6.22 -9.44
C PRO A 33 0.70 6.04 -8.02
N ALA A 34 -0.58 5.64 -7.90
CA ALA A 34 -1.22 5.38 -6.62
C ALA A 34 -0.66 4.13 -5.93
N ALA A 35 -0.47 3.02 -6.66
CA ALA A 35 0.21 1.83 -6.14
C ALA A 35 1.64 2.14 -5.67
N LYS A 36 2.36 3.00 -6.40
CA LYS A 36 3.70 3.46 -6.02
C LYS A 36 3.66 4.32 -4.74
N HIS A 37 2.67 5.20 -4.61
CA HIS A 37 2.45 6.01 -3.41
C HIS A 37 2.13 5.15 -2.19
N LEU A 38 1.16 4.23 -2.31
CA LEU A 38 0.77 3.30 -1.24
C LEU A 38 1.93 2.41 -0.80
N ARG A 39 2.72 1.91 -1.74
CA ARG A 39 3.95 1.16 -1.44
C ARG A 39 4.95 2.02 -0.67
N ARG A 40 5.09 3.31 -0.99
CA ARG A 40 5.98 4.22 -0.25
C ARG A 40 5.49 4.44 1.18
N LEU A 41 4.17 4.61 1.37
CA LEU A 41 3.57 4.72 2.70
C LEU A 41 3.81 3.47 3.53
N TYR A 42 3.53 2.28 2.99
CA TYR A 42 3.80 1.00 3.65
C TYR A 42 5.27 0.87 4.08
N ASN A 43 6.22 1.14 3.19
CA ASN A 43 7.65 1.09 3.52
C ASN A 43 8.05 2.11 4.61
N ASN A 44 7.44 3.30 4.61
CA ASN A 44 7.70 4.29 5.65
C ASN A 44 7.14 3.84 7.01
N GLN A 45 5.95 3.24 7.04
CA GLN A 45 5.40 2.66 8.27
C GLN A 45 6.26 1.51 8.78
N LEU A 46 6.76 0.65 7.88
CA LEU A 46 7.62 -0.49 8.24
C LEU A 46 8.92 -0.02 8.89
N ARG A 47 9.46 1.12 8.49
CA ARG A 47 10.66 1.73 9.09
C ARG A 47 10.41 2.39 10.44
N ALA A 48 9.15 2.68 10.77
CA ALA A 48 8.74 3.36 11.99
C ALA A 48 8.27 2.39 13.09
N VAL A 49 8.25 1.08 12.79
CA VAL A 49 8.03 -0.03 13.73
C VAL A 49 9.37 -0.55 14.20
#